data_AF-G2G8S9-F1
#
_entry.id   AF-G2G8S9-F1
#
_cell.length_a   1.000
_cell.length_b   1.000
_cell.length_c   1.000
_cell.angle_alpha   90.00
_cell.angle_beta   90.00
_cell.angle_gamma   90.00
#
_symmetry.space_group_name_H-M   'P 1'
#
loop_
_entity.id
_entity.type
_entity.pdbx_description
1 polymer ?
#
loop_
_entity_poly.entity_id
_entity_poly.type
_entity_poly.pdbx_seq_one_letter_code
_entity_poly.pdbx_strand_id
1 'polypeptide(L)'
;MTAPPLPAPGSGRQPTAYAPLLAPEDAALTPLGLPDEIRMARETLAEAEVANIHDSEAMLRAAVGCMMRLRSLVEAAEAVAQ
;
A
#
# COMPACT_ATOMS: atom_id res chain seq x y z
N MET A 1 54.40 22.87 -13.64
CA MET A 1 53.05 23.13 -13.07
C MET A 1 52.34 21.79 -13.03
N THR A 2 52.27 21.16 -11.86
CA THR A 2 51.83 19.77 -11.69
C THR A 2 50.45 19.78 -11.04
N ALA A 3 49.48 19.09 -11.63
CA ALA A 3 48.11 19.00 -11.12
C ALA A 3 48.05 18.29 -9.76
N PRO A 4 47.10 18.66 -8.86
CA PRO A 4 46.93 17.98 -7.58
C PRO A 4 46.40 16.54 -7.77
N PRO A 5 46.76 15.60 -6.87
CA PRO A 5 46.39 14.20 -7.01
C PRO A 5 44.89 13.97 -6.78
N LEU A 6 44.33 13.03 -7.55
CA LEU A 6 42.96 12.56 -7.42
C LEU A 6 42.72 11.91 -6.04
N PRO A 7 41.55 12.11 -5.40
CA PRO A 7 41.21 11.45 -4.15
C PRO A 7 40.99 9.93 -4.33
N ALA A 8 41.40 9.17 -3.32
CA ALA A 8 41.34 7.71 -3.28
C ALA A 8 39.88 7.17 -3.32
N PRO A 9 39.65 5.97 -3.89
CA PRO A 9 38.33 5.34 -3.90
C PRO A 9 38.00 4.79 -2.51
N GLY A 10 37.35 5.61 -1.70
CA GLY A 10 36.79 5.22 -0.42
C GLY A 10 35.50 5.97 -0.18
N SER A 11 34.46 5.24 0.22
CA SER A 11 33.14 5.74 0.58
C SER A 11 32.21 6.02 -0.61
N GLY A 12 31.90 4.95 -1.34
CA GLY A 12 30.60 4.86 -2.00
C GLY A 12 29.52 5.10 -0.96
N ARG A 13 28.96 6.31 -0.95
CA ARG A 13 27.73 6.66 -0.27
C ARG A 13 26.72 5.57 -0.63
N GLN A 14 26.38 4.69 0.31
CA GLN A 14 25.26 3.79 0.08
C GLN A 14 24.08 4.68 -0.34
N PRO A 15 23.32 4.31 -1.40
CA PRO A 15 22.07 5.00 -1.67
C PRO A 15 21.30 4.96 -0.35
N THR A 16 20.95 6.12 0.19
CA THR A 16 20.08 6.20 1.35
C THR A 16 18.84 5.42 0.94
N ALA A 17 18.71 4.19 1.42
CA ALA A 17 17.57 3.35 1.12
C ALA A 17 16.34 4.22 1.42
N TYR A 18 15.47 4.38 0.42
CA TYR A 18 14.25 5.14 0.59
C TYR A 18 13.45 4.42 1.69
N ALA A 19 13.58 4.90 2.93
CA ALA A 19 12.78 4.43 4.03
C ALA A 19 11.36 4.91 3.74
N PRO A 20 10.38 3.99 3.54
CA PRO A 20 9.01 4.38 3.32
C PRO A 20 8.54 5.30 4.45
N LEU A 21 7.90 6.43 4.10
CA LEU A 21 7.38 7.39 5.08
C LEU A 21 6.34 6.78 6.02
N LEU A 22 5.73 5.68 5.61
CA LEU A 22 4.82 4.87 6.40
C LEU A 22 5.15 3.41 6.11
N ALA A 23 5.36 2.59 7.13
CA ALA A 23 5.32 1.15 6.93
C ALA A 23 3.86 0.75 6.65
N PRO A 24 3.58 -0.20 5.74
CA PRO A 24 2.22 -0.64 5.43
C PRO A 24 1.42 -1.07 6.67
N GLU A 25 2.11 -1.52 7.72
CA GLU A 25 1.60 -1.88 9.04
C GLU A 25 1.26 -0.68 9.94
N ASP A 26 1.83 0.50 9.69
CA ASP A 26 1.62 1.71 10.49
C ASP A 26 0.40 2.53 10.03
N ALA A 27 -0.18 2.19 8.87
CA ALA A 27 -1.43 2.79 8.39
C ALA A 27 -2.62 2.21 9.18
N ALA A 28 -2.79 2.63 10.44
CA ALA A 28 -3.98 2.30 11.20
C ALA A 28 -5.22 2.83 10.46
N LEU A 29 -5.97 1.93 9.84
CA LEU A 29 -7.27 2.25 9.26
C LEU A 29 -8.21 2.52 10.43
N THR A 30 -8.94 3.63 10.39
CA THR A 30 -10.06 3.85 11.30
C THR A 30 -11.30 3.34 10.58
N PRO A 31 -11.75 2.09 10.82
CA PRO A 31 -12.85 1.52 10.08
C PRO A 31 -14.16 2.26 10.43
N LEU A 32 -15.09 2.28 9.48
CA LEU A 32 -16.46 2.71 9.75
C LEU A 32 -17.21 1.65 10.55
N GLY A 33 -18.48 1.93 10.86
CA GLY A 33 -19.35 0.91 11.43
C GLY A 33 -19.44 -0.33 10.52
N LEU A 34 -19.49 -1.52 11.12
CA LEU A 34 -19.51 -2.79 10.40
C LEU A 34 -20.52 -2.86 9.23
N PRO A 35 -21.77 -2.34 9.35
CA PRO A 35 -22.70 -2.33 8.21
C PRO A 35 -22.19 -1.52 7.00
N ASP A 36 -21.53 -0.39 7.24
CA ASP A 36 -20.98 0.45 6.18
C ASP A 36 -19.76 -0.20 5.53
N GLU A 37 -18.87 -0.81 6.31
CA GLU A 37 -17.73 -1.54 5.76
C GLU A 37 -18.18 -2.73 4.90
N ILE A 38 -19.21 -3.48 5.31
CA ILE A 38 -19.79 -4.55 4.50
C ILE A 38 -20.37 -4.00 3.20
N ARG A 39 -21.10 -2.88 3.26
CA ARG A 39 -21.67 -2.24 2.07
C ARG A 39 -20.57 -1.83 1.09
N MET A 40 -19.56 -1.12 1.57
CA MET A 40 -18.43 -0.66 0.76
C MET A 40 -17.60 -1.82 0.21
N ALA A 41 -17.45 -2.91 0.97
CA ALA A 41 -16.79 -4.13 0.51
C ALA A 41 -17.52 -4.77 -0.67
N ARG A 42 -18.86 -4.81 -0.63
CA ARG A 42 -19.67 -5.31 -1.75
C ARG A 42 -19.57 -4.42 -2.98
N GLU A 43 -19.58 -3.10 -2.79
CA GLU A 43 -19.40 -2.14 -3.88
C GLU A 43 -18.03 -2.33 -4.56
N THR A 44 -16.95 -2.41 -3.77
CA THR A 44 -15.59 -2.65 -4.30
C THR A 44 -15.47 -4.00 -5.02
N LEU A 45 -16.12 -5.05 -4.51
CA LEU A 45 -16.17 -6.36 -5.17
C LEU A 45 -16.87 -6.31 -6.52
N ALA A 46 -18.01 -5.60 -6.61
CA ALA A 46 -18.74 -5.45 -7.86
C ALA A 46 -17.94 -4.67 -8.92
N GLU A 47 -17.20 -3.64 -8.49
CA GLU A 47 -16.28 -2.90 -9.37
C GLU A 47 -15.13 -3.78 -9.86
N ALA A 48 -14.56 -4.61 -8.98
CA ALA A 48 -13.47 -5.52 -9.33
C ALA A 48 -13.92 -6.67 -10.25
N GLU A 49 -15.16 -7.15 -10.12
CA GLU A 49 -15.72 -8.24 -10.93
C GLU A 49 -15.77 -7.90 -12.43
N VAL A 50 -16.00 -6.63 -12.76
CA VAL A 50 -16.06 -6.14 -14.14
C VAL A 50 -14.73 -5.56 -14.65
N ALA A 51 -13.67 -5.60 -13.84
CA ALA A 51 -12.38 -5.04 -14.21
C ALA A 51 -11.70 -5.86 -15.32
N ASN A 52 -11.09 -5.17 -16.28
CA ASN A 52 -10.30 -5.83 -17.32
C ASN A 52 -8.97 -6.35 -16.74
N ILE A 53 -8.92 -7.63 -16.43
CA ILE A 53 -7.73 -8.29 -15.85
C ILE A 53 -6.51 -8.33 -16.79
N HIS A 54 -6.69 -8.06 -18.09
CA HIS A 54 -5.59 -7.99 -19.05
C HIS A 54 -4.92 -6.62 -19.09
N ASP A 55 -5.60 -5.59 -18.58
CA ASP A 55 -5.00 -4.30 -18.31
C ASP A 55 -4.31 -4.36 -16.95
N SER A 56 -2.98 -4.28 -16.96
CA SER A 56 -2.17 -4.38 -15.75
C SER A 56 -2.48 -3.28 -14.74
N GLU A 57 -2.83 -2.07 -15.19
CA GLU A 57 -3.20 -0.98 -14.28
C GLU A 57 -4.58 -1.24 -13.66
N ALA A 58 -5.56 -1.63 -14.47
CA ALA A 58 -6.89 -1.97 -13.98
C ALA A 58 -6.86 -3.14 -13.00
N MET A 59 -6.09 -4.20 -13.31
CA MET A 59 -5.87 -5.35 -12.43
C MET A 59 -5.24 -4.94 -11.10
N LEU A 60 -4.16 -4.15 -11.12
CA LEU A 60 -3.49 -3.71 -9.89
C LEU A 60 -4.39 -2.81 -9.05
N ARG A 61 -5.15 -1.91 -9.68
CA ARG A 61 -6.10 -1.03 -8.98
C ARG A 61 -7.21 -1.83 -8.31
N ALA A 62 -7.79 -2.81 -9.01
CA ALA A 62 -8.80 -3.70 -8.44
C ALA A 62 -8.24 -4.52 -7.28
N ALA A 63 -7.04 -5.11 -7.44
CA ALA A 63 -6.39 -5.91 -6.40
C ALA A 63 -6.09 -5.09 -5.13
N VAL A 64 -5.51 -3.89 -5.28
CA VAL A 64 -5.21 -2.99 -4.15
C VAL A 64 -6.49 -2.51 -3.48
N GLY A 65 -7.51 -2.13 -4.26
CA GLY A 65 -8.83 -1.74 -3.74
C GLY A 65 -9.45 -2.83 -2.87
N CYS A 66 -9.48 -4.06 -3.37
CA CYS A 66 -9.96 -5.22 -2.62
C CYS A 66 -9.13 -5.48 -1.36
N MET A 67 -7.80 -5.43 -1.45
CA MET A 67 -6.90 -5.64 -0.30
C MET A 67 -7.14 -4.62 0.82
N MET A 68 -7.21 -3.33 0.49
CA MET A 68 -7.45 -2.26 1.46
C MET A 68 -8.83 -2.41 2.11
N ARG A 69 -9.84 -2.75 1.32
CA ARG A 69 -11.20 -2.90 1.80
C ARG A 69 -11.38 -4.11 2.73
N LEU A 70 -10.74 -5.24 2.40
CA LEU A 70 -10.74 -6.42 3.27
C LEU A 70 -10.05 -6.14 4.60
N ARG A 71 -8.93 -5.39 4.60
CA ARG A 71 -8.27 -4.95 5.85
C ARG A 71 -9.20 -4.11 6.71
N SER A 72 -9.85 -3.10 6.15
CA SER A 72 -10.82 -2.26 6.88
C SER A 72 -11.97 -3.07 7.46
N LEU A 73 -12.48 -4.04 6.70
CA LEU A 73 -13.57 -4.91 7.14
C LEU A 73 -13.14 -5.84 8.30
N VAL A 74 -11.91 -6.37 8.27
CA VAL A 74 -11.36 -7.20 9.36
C VAL A 74 -11.25 -6.37 10.63
N GLU A 75 -10.68 -5.16 10.56
CA GLU A 75 -10.58 -4.24 11.70
C GLU A 75 -11.96 -3.88 12.28
N ALA A 76 -12.95 -3.59 11.42
CA ALA A 76 -14.33 -3.36 11.87
C ALA A 76 -14.95 -4.60 12.55
N ALA A 77 -14.66 -5.80 12.05
CA ALA A 77 -15.19 -7.03 12.62
C ALA A 77 -14.55 -7.33 13.99
N GLU A 78 -13.24 -7.13 14.12
CA GLU A 78 -12.51 -7.28 15.38
C GLU A 78 -12.99 -6.27 16.43
N ALA A 79 -13.21 -5.01 16.03
CA ALA A 79 -13.73 -3.97 16.93
C ALA A 79 -15.13 -4.28 17.49
N VAL A 80 -15.96 -5.05 16.79
CA VAL A 80 -17.30 -5.48 17.24
C VAL A 80 -17.24 -6.77 18.08
N ALA A 81 -16.21 -7.59 17.91
CA ALA A 81 -16.05 -8.86 18.62
C ALA A 81 -15.50 -8.69 20.05
N GLN A 82 -14.96 -7.51 20.37
CA GLN A 82 -14.36 -7.14 21.65
C GLN A 82 -15.39 -6.59 22.65
#